data_AF-A0A847WIT2-F1
#
_entry.id   AF-A0A847WIT2-F1
#
_cell.length_a   1.000
_cell.length_b   1.000
_cell.length_c   1.000
_cell.angle_alpha   90.00
_cell.angle_beta   90.00
_cell.angle_gamma   90.00
#
_symmetry.space_group_name_H-M   'P 1'
#
loop_
_entity.id
_entity.type
_entity.pdbx_description
1 polymer ?
#
loop_
_entity_poly.entity_id
_entity_poly.type
_entity_poly.pdbx_seq_one_letter_code
_entity_poly.pdbx_strand_id
1 'polypeptide(L)'
;DLPKDAIAVLGTTPSERIHNMIYDIVKNSYEQPDIIMSPVTKEAMHRIREFMFDNVYIGSKAKDQDKKAQYIIRKIYEYYILHPEKLTGEYKQRYKESKEDVVQIVCDYIAGMTDRYAVKIFENIYIPTSWSIY
;
A
#
# COMPACT_ATOMS: atom_id res chain seq x y z
N ASP A 1 -12.75 -1.00 21.64
CA ASP A 1 -12.52 -2.45 21.89
C ASP A 1 -12.88 -3.28 20.67
N LEU A 2 -12.17 -4.40 20.46
CA LEU A 2 -12.41 -5.30 19.32
C LEU A 2 -13.70 -6.13 19.48
N PRO A 3 -14.28 -6.66 18.38
CA PRO A 3 -15.46 -7.53 18.44
C PRO A 3 -15.21 -8.77 19.30
N LYS A 4 -16.09 -8.98 20.29
CA LYS A 4 -15.93 -10.03 21.33
C LYS A 4 -16.00 -11.45 20.76
N ASP A 5 -16.88 -11.65 19.78
CA ASP A 5 -17.02 -12.87 19.00
C ASP A 5 -15.72 -13.24 18.27
N ALA A 6 -15.06 -12.26 17.65
CA ALA A 6 -13.83 -12.49 16.91
C ALA A 6 -12.63 -12.76 17.82
N ILE A 7 -12.48 -12.02 18.92
CA ILE A 7 -11.39 -12.25 19.89
C ILE A 7 -11.58 -13.54 20.71
N ALA A 8 -12.80 -14.08 20.81
CA ALA A 8 -13.03 -15.39 21.42
C ALA A 8 -12.40 -16.52 20.58
N VAL A 9 -12.34 -16.35 19.25
CA VAL A 9 -11.71 -17.29 18.32
C VAL A 9 -10.21 -17.03 18.21
N LEU A 10 -9.82 -15.78 18.01
CA LEU A 10 -8.44 -15.43 17.66
C LEU A 10 -7.58 -15.11 18.89
N GLY A 11 -8.17 -14.75 20.03
CA GLY A 11 -7.46 -14.33 21.23
C GLY A 11 -7.49 -12.82 21.45
N THR A 12 -7.17 -12.45 22.69
CA THR A 12 -7.35 -11.09 23.22
C THR A 12 -6.14 -10.20 22.96
N THR A 13 -4.95 -10.79 22.91
CA THR A 13 -3.70 -10.07 22.63
C THR A 13 -3.32 -10.15 21.15
N PRO A 14 -2.53 -9.18 20.61
CA PRO A 14 -2.01 -9.27 19.26
C PRO A 14 -1.22 -10.56 18.99
N SER A 15 -0.41 -11.00 19.97
CA SER A 15 0.40 -12.21 19.86
C SER A 15 -0.44 -13.48 19.77
N GLU A 16 -1.51 -13.58 20.58
CA GLU A 16 -2.46 -14.71 20.49
C GLU A 16 -3.14 -14.76 19.13
N ARG A 17 -3.58 -13.61 18.60
CA ARG A 17 -4.22 -13.55 17.27
C ARG A 17 -3.31 -14.04 16.16
N ILE A 18 -2.05 -13.59 16.15
CA ILE A 18 -1.07 -14.05 15.17
C ILE A 18 -0.83 -15.55 15.32
N HIS A 19 -0.60 -16.03 16.55
CA HIS A 19 -0.36 -17.43 16.82
C HIS A 19 -1.52 -18.32 16.36
N ASN A 20 -2.76 -17.99 16.76
CA ASN A 20 -3.93 -18.79 16.47
C ASN A 20 -4.27 -18.82 14.97
N MET A 21 -4.10 -17.69 14.26
CA MET A 21 -4.26 -17.68 12.80
C MET A 21 -3.22 -18.55 12.10
N ILE A 22 -1.94 -18.45 12.49
CA ILE A 22 -0.88 -19.26 11.89
C ILE A 22 -1.10 -20.74 12.19
N TYR A 23 -1.40 -21.08 13.45
CA TYR A 23 -1.65 -22.45 13.87
C TYR A 23 -2.81 -23.07 13.10
N ASP A 24 -3.92 -22.34 12.96
CA ASP A 24 -5.08 -22.79 12.17
C ASP A 24 -4.69 -23.04 10.71
N ILE A 25 -4.00 -22.09 10.07
CA ILE A 25 -3.56 -22.22 8.68
C ILE A 25 -2.67 -23.46 8.50
N VAL A 26 -1.64 -23.60 9.34
CA VAL A 26 -0.70 -24.74 9.26
C VAL A 26 -1.46 -26.06 9.44
N LYS A 27 -2.36 -26.12 10.43
CA LYS A 27 -3.15 -27.31 10.71
C LYS A 27 -4.05 -27.71 9.54
N ASN A 28 -4.73 -26.75 8.91
CA ASN A 28 -5.70 -27.03 7.84
C ASN A 28 -5.05 -27.16 6.45
N SER A 29 -3.82 -26.66 6.29
CA SER A 29 -3.04 -26.79 5.05
C SER A 29 -2.15 -28.04 5.06
N TYR A 30 -2.03 -28.75 6.18
CA TYR A 30 -1.15 -29.93 6.29
C TYR A 30 -1.60 -31.03 5.34
N GLU A 31 -0.66 -31.54 4.53
CA GLU A 31 -0.90 -32.54 3.47
C GLU A 31 -1.95 -32.12 2.42
N GLN A 32 -2.23 -30.81 2.31
CA GLN A 32 -3.08 -30.24 1.27
C GLN A 32 -2.23 -29.47 0.26
N PRO A 33 -2.57 -29.50 -1.04
CA PRO A 33 -1.90 -28.71 -2.06
C PRO A 33 -2.38 -27.25 -2.07
N ASP A 34 -2.80 -26.70 -0.92
CA ASP A 34 -3.37 -25.36 -0.81
C ASP A 34 -3.16 -24.75 0.58
N ILE A 35 -3.30 -23.43 0.70
CA ILE A 35 -3.23 -22.67 1.96
C ILE A 35 -4.64 -22.44 2.48
N ILE A 36 -5.02 -23.22 3.49
CA ILE A 36 -6.39 -23.30 3.98
C ILE A 36 -6.45 -22.71 5.38
N MET A 37 -7.36 -21.75 5.57
CA MET A 37 -7.79 -21.26 6.88
C MET A 37 -9.17 -21.83 7.16
N SER A 38 -9.41 -22.29 8.39
CA SER A 38 -10.73 -22.80 8.76
C SER A 38 -11.82 -21.73 8.57
N PRO A 39 -13.07 -22.11 8.25
CA PRO A 39 -14.16 -21.15 8.11
C PRO A 39 -14.36 -20.27 9.35
N VAL A 40 -14.16 -20.83 10.55
CA VAL A 40 -14.34 -20.12 11.82
C VAL A 40 -13.28 -19.05 12.02
N THR A 41 -12.01 -19.38 11.80
CA THR A 41 -10.89 -18.42 11.90
C THR A 41 -10.97 -17.36 10.81
N LYS A 42 -11.39 -17.76 9.60
CA LYS A 42 -11.60 -16.83 8.49
C LYS A 42 -12.68 -15.81 8.81
N GLU A 43 -13.83 -16.25 9.33
CA GLU A 43 -14.92 -15.35 9.73
C GLU A 43 -14.47 -14.39 10.85
N ALA A 44 -13.79 -14.89 11.88
CA ALA A 44 -13.27 -14.04 12.94
C ALA A 44 -12.25 -13.01 12.43
N MET A 45 -11.37 -13.40 11.50
CA MET A 45 -10.42 -12.49 10.87
C MET A 45 -11.14 -11.41 10.04
N HIS A 46 -12.15 -11.80 9.26
CA HIS A 46 -12.97 -10.86 8.50
C HIS A 46 -13.68 -9.87 9.44
N ARG A 47 -14.22 -10.35 10.56
CA ARG A 47 -14.90 -9.51 11.54
C ARG A 47 -13.98 -8.47 12.17
N ILE A 48 -12.74 -8.83 12.52
CA ILE A 48 -11.75 -7.85 12.99
C ILE A 48 -11.43 -6.83 11.88
N ARG A 49 -11.26 -7.30 10.65
CA ARG A 49 -10.94 -6.44 9.50
C ARG A 49 -12.04 -5.41 9.23
N GLU A 50 -13.30 -5.83 9.21
CA GLU A 50 -14.46 -4.94 9.08
C GLU A 50 -14.50 -3.91 10.18
N PHE A 51 -14.35 -4.34 11.44
CA PHE A 51 -14.31 -3.44 12.57
C PHE A 51 -13.20 -2.39 12.43
N MET A 52 -11.99 -2.80 12.04
CA MET A 52 -10.88 -1.88 11.81
C MET A 52 -11.19 -0.91 10.66
N PHE A 53 -11.85 -1.37 9.60
CA PHE A 53 -12.27 -0.52 8.49
C PHE A 53 -13.24 0.57 8.94
N ASP A 54 -14.30 0.18 9.65
CA ASP A 54 -15.35 1.09 10.07
C ASP A 54 -14.91 2.08 11.16
N ASN A 55 -14.01 1.66 12.05
CA ASN A 55 -13.68 2.43 13.26
C ASN A 55 -12.31 3.11 13.22
N VAL A 56 -11.38 2.63 12.39
CA VAL A 56 -10.00 3.15 12.34
C VAL A 56 -9.70 3.80 11.00
N TYR A 57 -10.13 3.19 9.90
CA TYR A 57 -9.79 3.67 8.57
C TYR A 57 -10.80 4.68 8.01
N ILE A 58 -12.11 4.42 8.12
CA ILE A 58 -13.16 5.33 7.64
C ILE A 58 -13.23 6.61 8.50
N GLY A 59 -13.19 7.78 7.85
CA GLY A 59 -13.37 9.08 8.51
C GLY A 59 -12.15 9.57 9.30
N SER A 60 -11.04 8.83 9.27
CA SER A 60 -9.78 9.26 9.89
C SER A 60 -9.19 10.48 9.18
N LYS A 61 -8.37 11.27 9.90
CA LYS A 61 -7.55 12.35 9.30
C LYS A 61 -6.66 11.85 8.16
N ALA A 62 -6.39 10.54 8.09
CA ALA A 62 -5.65 9.93 6.97
C ALA A 62 -6.40 10.08 5.64
N LYS A 63 -7.75 10.12 5.65
CA LYS A 63 -8.56 10.28 4.42
C LYS A 63 -8.35 11.63 3.72
N ASP A 64 -8.02 12.68 4.47
CA ASP A 64 -7.62 13.98 3.89
C ASP A 64 -6.21 13.92 3.30
N GLN A 65 -5.32 13.12 3.90
CA GLN A 65 -3.99 12.86 3.35
C GLN A 65 -4.07 11.97 2.10
N ASP A 66 -5.01 11.01 2.04
CA ASP A 66 -5.22 10.16 0.86
C ASP A 66 -5.49 10.97 -0.40
N LYS A 67 -6.35 11.99 -0.29
CA LYS A 67 -6.62 12.90 -1.43
C LYS A 67 -5.37 13.64 -1.88
N LYS A 68 -4.54 14.11 -0.94
CA LYS A 68 -3.28 14.77 -1.25
C LYS A 68 -2.27 13.82 -1.87
N ALA A 69 -2.15 12.59 -1.34
CA ALA A 69 -1.29 11.55 -1.87
C ALA A 69 -1.70 11.17 -3.30
N GLN A 70 -2.99 10.92 -3.55
CA GLN A 70 -3.52 10.68 -4.89
C GLN A 70 -3.21 11.83 -5.84
N TYR A 71 -3.35 13.07 -5.38
CA TYR A 71 -3.01 14.24 -6.18
C TYR A 71 -1.51 14.29 -6.54
N ILE A 72 -0.63 14.07 -5.55
CA ILE A 72 0.83 14.01 -5.74
C ILE A 72 1.17 12.94 -6.77
N ILE A 73 0.71 11.70 -6.58
CA ILE A 73 1.00 10.58 -7.47
C ILE A 73 0.50 10.86 -8.89
N ARG A 74 -0.73 11.37 -9.03
CA ARG A 74 -1.29 11.74 -10.34
C ARG A 74 -0.43 12.79 -11.04
N LYS A 75 0.02 13.82 -10.32
CA LYS A 75 0.84 14.89 -10.90
C LYS A 75 2.25 14.42 -11.29
N ILE A 76 2.83 13.50 -10.53
CA ILE A 76 4.10 12.86 -10.89
C ILE A 76 3.91 12.01 -12.15
N TYR A 77 2.84 11.21 -12.20
CA TYR A 77 2.51 10.39 -13.37
C TYR A 77 2.32 11.23 -14.63
N GLU A 78 1.45 12.24 -14.58
CA GLU A 78 1.21 13.17 -15.70
C GLU A 78 2.53 13.78 -16.21
N TYR A 79 3.41 14.20 -15.31
CA TYR A 79 4.70 14.78 -15.67
C TYR A 79 5.61 13.80 -16.42
N TYR A 80 5.78 12.58 -15.91
CA TYR A 80 6.68 11.61 -16.53
C TYR A 80 6.11 10.95 -17.78
N ILE A 81 4.78 10.91 -17.95
CA ILE A 81 4.17 10.53 -19.22
C ILE A 81 4.48 11.56 -20.32
N LEU A 82 4.45 12.86 -19.98
CA LEU A 82 4.77 13.94 -20.92
C LEU A 82 6.28 14.12 -21.14
N HIS A 83 7.08 13.75 -20.15
CA HIS A 83 8.53 13.93 -20.13
C HIS A 83 9.30 12.66 -19.73
N PRO A 84 9.13 11.53 -20.46
CA PRO A 84 9.78 10.27 -20.10
C PRO A 84 11.31 10.34 -20.16
N GLU A 85 11.90 11.27 -20.92
CA GLU A 85 13.33 11.52 -20.95
C GLU A 85 13.89 12.07 -19.62
N LYS A 86 13.02 12.59 -18.75
CA LYS A 86 13.34 13.08 -17.40
C LYS A 86 13.38 11.96 -16.36
N LEU A 87 12.95 10.74 -16.70
CA LEU A 87 13.16 9.57 -15.84
C LEU A 87 14.64 9.44 -15.48
N THR A 88 14.91 8.82 -14.33
CA THR A 88 16.27 8.69 -13.77
C THR A 88 16.68 7.24 -13.57
N GLY A 89 17.99 6.97 -13.55
CA GLY A 89 18.53 5.64 -13.27
C GLY A 89 18.09 4.60 -14.29
N GLU A 90 17.80 3.40 -13.80
CA GLU A 90 17.38 2.25 -14.61
C GLU A 90 16.15 2.54 -15.47
N TYR A 91 15.18 3.31 -14.97
CA TYR A 91 13.95 3.61 -15.69
C TYR A 91 14.18 4.47 -16.93
N LYS A 92 15.18 5.36 -16.88
CA LYS A 92 15.61 6.11 -18.07
C LYS A 92 16.22 5.18 -19.12
N GLN A 93 16.99 4.19 -18.66
CA GLN A 93 17.62 3.22 -19.53
C GLN A 93 16.56 2.33 -20.19
N ARG A 94 15.62 1.81 -19.40
CA ARG A 94 14.45 1.07 -19.89
C ARG A 94 13.71 1.87 -20.95
N TYR A 95 13.41 3.14 -20.70
CA TYR A 95 12.72 3.98 -21.69
C TYR A 95 13.50 4.14 -23.01
N LYS A 96 14.83 4.22 -22.95
CA LYS A 96 15.67 4.43 -24.14
C LYS A 96 15.95 3.15 -24.93
N GLU A 97 16.08 2.02 -24.26
CA GLU A 97 16.67 0.81 -24.82
C GLU A 97 15.71 -0.38 -24.87
N SER A 98 14.65 -0.37 -24.07
CA SER A 98 13.63 -1.41 -24.10
C SER A 98 12.54 -1.09 -25.13
N LYS A 99 11.74 -2.10 -25.49
CA LYS A 99 10.49 -1.95 -26.25
C LYS A 99 9.27 -1.87 -25.33
N GLU A 100 9.49 -1.60 -24.06
CA GLU A 100 8.43 -1.54 -23.05
C GLU A 100 7.60 -0.28 -23.22
N ASP A 101 6.30 -0.38 -22.92
CA ASP A 101 5.41 0.76 -22.94
C ASP A 101 5.83 1.79 -21.88
N VAL A 102 5.90 3.05 -22.29
CA VAL A 102 6.24 4.18 -21.41
C VAL A 102 5.30 4.25 -20.20
N VAL A 103 4.03 3.88 -20.38
CA VAL A 103 3.06 3.83 -19.29
C VAL A 103 3.50 2.86 -18.20
N GLN A 104 3.96 1.66 -18.57
CA GLN A 104 4.43 0.66 -17.61
C GLN A 104 5.69 1.13 -16.89
N ILE A 105 6.66 1.69 -17.63
CA ILE A 105 7.91 2.19 -17.06
C ILE A 105 7.63 3.28 -16.02
N VAL A 106 6.72 4.22 -16.32
CA VAL A 106 6.35 5.30 -15.40
C VAL A 106 5.60 4.76 -14.18
N CYS A 107 4.69 3.79 -14.36
CA CYS A 107 4.02 3.12 -13.25
C CYS A 107 5.01 2.43 -12.31
N ASP A 108 5.97 1.67 -12.85
CA ASP A 108 7.00 1.00 -12.05
C ASP A 108 7.90 2.01 -11.33
N TYR A 109 8.30 3.09 -12.02
CA TYR A 109 9.11 4.14 -11.42
C TYR A 109 8.43 4.78 -10.21
N ILE A 110 7.12 5.05 -10.32
CA ILE A 110 6.31 5.61 -9.24
C ILE A 110 6.07 4.58 -8.12
N ALA A 111 5.77 3.32 -8.47
CA ALA A 111 5.58 2.25 -7.50
C ALA A 111 6.85 1.94 -6.69
N GLY A 112 8.03 2.17 -7.28
CA GLY A 112 9.32 2.07 -6.62
C GLY A 112 9.68 3.24 -5.69
N MET A 113 8.86 4.28 -5.60
CA MET A 113 9.12 5.43 -4.73
C MET A 113 8.75 5.14 -3.27
N THR A 114 9.53 5.70 -2.34
CA THR A 114 9.07 5.88 -0.96
C THR A 114 8.23 7.16 -0.85
N ASP A 115 7.35 7.25 0.13
CA ASP A 115 6.53 8.46 0.36
C ASP A 115 7.36 9.75 0.42
N ARG A 116 8.47 9.72 1.17
CA ARG A 116 9.40 10.86 1.28
C ARG A 116 10.01 11.25 -0.07
N TYR A 117 10.32 10.26 -0.90
CA TYR A 117 10.87 10.51 -2.23
C TYR A 117 9.81 11.07 -3.18
N ALA A 118 8.59 10.54 -3.17
CA ALA A 118 7.49 11.05 -3.98
C ALA A 118 7.17 12.52 -3.66
N VAL A 119 7.11 12.89 -2.37
CA VAL A 119 6.94 14.29 -1.94
C VAL A 119 8.06 15.17 -2.46
N LYS A 120 9.33 14.75 -2.30
CA LYS A 120 10.49 15.51 -2.79
C LYS A 120 10.46 15.69 -4.31
N ILE A 121 10.09 14.67 -5.07
CA ILE A 121 9.96 14.76 -6.52
C ILE A 121 8.86 15.74 -6.91
N PHE A 122 7.71 15.67 -6.24
CA PHE A 122 6.62 16.61 -6.45
C PHE A 122 7.04 18.06 -6.16
N GLU A 123 7.72 18.29 -5.03
CA GLU A 123 8.26 19.61 -4.67
C GLU A 123 9.22 20.13 -5.74
N ASN A 124 10.18 19.31 -6.19
CA ASN A 124 11.13 19.72 -7.22
C ASN A 124 10.49 20.05 -8.58
N ILE A 125 9.39 19.38 -8.94
CA ILE A 125 8.71 19.60 -10.22
C ILE A 125 7.80 20.83 -10.17
N TYR A 126 7.07 21.01 -9.05
CA TYR A 126 5.93 21.93 -9.00
C TYR A 126 6.09 23.11 -8.02
N ILE A 127 7.05 23.07 -7.10
CA ILE A 127 7.26 24.13 -6.11
C ILE A 127 8.53 24.93 -6.47
N PRO A 128 8.41 26.23 -6.77
CA PRO A 128 9.57 27.06 -7.09
C PRO A 128 10.49 27.22 -5.87
N THR A 129 11.80 27.20 -6.12
CA THR A 129 12.84 27.32 -5.09
C THR A 129 12.80 28.62 -4.28
N SER A 130 12.12 29.68 -4.75
CA SER A 130 11.95 30.92 -3.99
C SER A 130 11.02 30.78 -2.78
N TRP A 131 10.20 29.72 -2.70
CA TRP A 131 9.28 29.47 -1.60
C TRP A 131 9.94 28.74 -0.41
N SER A 132 11.18 28.29 -0.57
CA SER A 132 11.96 27.54 0.44
C SER A 132 13.09 28.35 1.10
N ILE A 133 13.16 29.66 0.89
CA ILE A 133 14.28 30.53 1.33
C ILE A 133 13.98 31.30 2.64
N TYR A 134 12.86 31.05 3.32
CA TYR A 134 12.55 31.69 4.61
C TYR A 134 12.13 30.69 5.68
#